data_AF-A0A1A8RY86-F1
#
_entry.id   AF-A0A1A8RY86-F1
#
_cell.length_a   1.000
_cell.length_b   1.000
_cell.length_c   1.000
_cell.angle_alpha   90.00
_cell.angle_beta   90.00
_cell.angle_gamma   90.00
#
_symmetry.space_group_name_H-M   'P 1'
#
loop_
_entity.id
_entity.type
_entity.pdbx_description
1 polymer ?
#
loop_
_entity_poly.entity_id
_entity_poly.type
_entity_poly.pdbx_seq_one_letter_code
_entity_poly.pdbx_strand_id
1 'polypeptide(L)'
;LPSISLLNGSIVTNCEREDAERFFIRYYIHCPKEELPYRYHSLVTKYGKLEPLAEIDLRPRCQAQVEVHCEEKVQQVSIRLDQTVVELKKQLTTVVQLSTNNMRLYYIDKNSAFGPEEMKYNTRALHSYSIQDGDEILVVPKTK
;
A
#
# COMPACT_ATOMS: atom_id res chain seq x y z
N LEU A 1 16.19 -7.77 -32.28
CA LEU A 1 15.81 -8.15 -33.66
C LEU A 1 14.62 -7.29 -34.10
N PRO A 2 14.85 -6.14 -34.74
CA PRO A 2 13.80 -5.16 -35.04
C PRO A 2 12.77 -5.64 -36.08
N SER A 3 13.08 -6.72 -36.81
CA SER A 3 12.26 -7.33 -37.85
C SER A 3 11.39 -8.50 -37.37
N ILE A 4 11.41 -8.85 -36.07
CA ILE A 4 10.53 -9.92 -35.56
C ILE A 4 9.08 -9.44 -35.58
N SER A 5 8.25 -10.20 -36.28
CA SER A 5 6.80 -10.06 -36.33
C SER A 5 6.06 -11.15 -35.55
N LEU A 6 6.68 -12.32 -35.34
CA LEU A 6 6.13 -13.45 -34.58
C LEU A 6 7.16 -13.93 -33.56
N LEU A 7 6.76 -14.02 -32.29
CA LEU A 7 7.59 -14.52 -31.20
C LEU A 7 6.77 -15.49 -30.35
N ASN A 8 7.29 -16.69 -30.09
CA ASN A 8 6.62 -17.71 -29.28
C ASN A 8 5.18 -18.03 -29.72
N GLY A 9 4.90 -17.95 -31.02
CA GLY A 9 3.58 -18.24 -31.59
C GLY A 9 2.57 -17.10 -31.54
N SER A 10 2.92 -15.94 -30.98
CA SER A 10 2.08 -14.73 -31.02
C SER A 10 2.70 -13.64 -31.90
N ILE A 11 1.83 -12.76 -32.43
CA ILE A 11 2.25 -11.58 -33.19
C ILE A 11 2.83 -10.56 -32.21
N VAL A 12 4.01 -10.03 -32.53
CA VAL A 12 4.60 -8.91 -31.77
C VAL A 12 3.92 -7.62 -32.18
N THR A 13 3.04 -7.14 -31.30
CA THR A 13 2.29 -5.90 -31.47
C THR A 13 3.22 -4.67 -31.43
N ASN A 14 2.70 -3.53 -31.90
CA ASN A 14 3.47 -2.28 -31.84
C ASN A 14 3.75 -1.85 -30.39
N CYS A 15 2.80 -2.06 -29.47
CA CYS A 15 2.98 -1.76 -28.05
C CYS A 15 4.11 -2.60 -27.43
N GLU A 16 4.08 -3.92 -27.63
CA GLU A 16 5.14 -4.81 -27.11
C GLU A 16 6.52 -4.45 -27.67
N ARG A 17 6.59 -4.06 -28.95
CA ARG A 17 7.84 -3.61 -29.58
C ARG A 17 8.34 -2.32 -28.94
N GLU A 18 7.47 -1.34 -28.76
CA GLU A 18 7.82 -0.09 -28.10
C GLU A 18 8.28 -0.34 -26.65
N ASP A 19 7.55 -1.15 -25.89
CA ASP A 19 7.91 -1.49 -24.51
C ASP A 19 9.28 -2.18 -24.44
N ALA A 20 9.56 -3.11 -25.35
CA ALA A 20 10.86 -3.76 -25.45
C ALA A 20 11.98 -2.77 -25.82
N GLU A 21 11.74 -1.83 -26.74
CA GLU A 21 12.71 -0.79 -27.11
C GLU A 21 12.97 0.19 -25.96
N ARG A 22 11.93 0.60 -25.23
CA ARG A 22 12.03 1.48 -24.05
C ARG A 22 12.74 0.77 -22.89
N PHE A 23 12.46 -0.51 -22.68
CA PHE A 23 13.17 -1.35 -21.72
C PHE A 23 14.66 -1.46 -22.07
N PHE A 24 14.98 -1.66 -23.36
CA PHE A 24 16.36 -1.71 -23.83
C PHE A 24 17.12 -0.41 -23.51
N ILE A 25 16.52 0.77 -23.70
CA ILE A 25 17.13 2.04 -23.30
C ILE A 25 17.41 2.06 -21.79
N ARG A 26 16.44 1.67 -20.97
CA ARG A 26 16.59 1.71 -19.49
C ARG A 26 17.65 0.73 -18.99
N TYR A 27 17.75 -0.46 -19.60
CA TYR A 27 18.76 -1.46 -19.25
C TYR A 27 20.20 -0.91 -19.37
N TYR A 28 20.45 -0.09 -20.40
CA TYR A 28 21.77 0.50 -20.64
C TYR A 28 21.97 1.90 -20.03
N ILE A 29 21.04 2.40 -19.20
CA ILE A 29 21.10 3.78 -18.70
C ILE A 29 22.32 4.08 -17.83
N HIS A 30 22.86 3.06 -17.15
CA HIS A 30 24.04 3.14 -16.28
C HIS A 30 25.31 2.55 -16.91
N CYS A 31 25.24 2.12 -18.17
CA CYS A 31 26.38 1.53 -18.87
C CYS A 31 27.32 2.63 -19.40
N PRO A 32 28.66 2.46 -19.31
CA PRO A 32 29.62 3.40 -19.89
C PRO A 32 29.39 3.61 -21.39
N LYS A 33 29.67 4.82 -21.90
CA LYS A 33 29.39 5.18 -23.30
C LYS A 33 30.11 4.29 -24.30
N GLU A 34 31.30 3.83 -23.92
CA GLU A 34 32.19 2.99 -24.73
C GLU A 34 31.61 1.59 -24.96
N GLU A 35 30.71 1.15 -24.09
CA GLU A 35 30.09 -0.18 -24.10
C GLU A 35 28.67 -0.17 -24.68
N LEU A 36 28.12 1.02 -24.98
CA LEU A 36 26.75 1.15 -25.48
C LEU A 36 26.62 0.56 -26.90
N PRO A 37 25.66 -0.35 -27.13
CA PRO A 37 25.38 -0.84 -28.47
C PRO A 37 24.90 0.29 -29.38
N TYR A 38 25.28 0.27 -30.67
CA TYR A 38 24.79 1.26 -31.66
C TYR A 38 23.26 1.43 -31.65
N ARG A 39 22.52 0.33 -31.44
CA ARG A 39 21.06 0.35 -31.36
C ARG A 39 20.54 1.27 -30.24
N TYR A 40 21.27 1.41 -29.14
CA TYR A 40 20.92 2.32 -28.05
C TYR A 40 20.78 3.75 -28.55
N HIS A 41 21.79 4.26 -29.26
CA HIS A 41 21.78 5.63 -29.78
C HIS A 41 20.60 5.89 -30.73
N SER A 42 20.32 4.94 -31.63
CA SER A 42 19.16 5.03 -32.53
C SER A 42 17.82 5.09 -31.78
N LEU A 43 17.68 4.32 -30.70
CA LEU A 43 16.46 4.31 -29.89
C LEU A 43 16.33 5.57 -29.02
N VAL A 44 17.43 6.11 -28.48
CA VAL A 44 17.43 7.38 -27.75
C VAL A 44 17.07 8.55 -28.67
N THR A 45 17.53 8.55 -29.92
CA THR A 45 17.08 9.55 -30.91
C THR A 45 15.57 9.46 -31.17
N LYS A 46 15.01 8.26 -31.16
CA LYS A 46 13.57 8.03 -31.41
C LYS A 46 12.68 8.37 -30.21
N TYR A 47 13.07 7.95 -29.00
CA TYR A 47 12.22 8.01 -27.80
C TYR A 47 12.68 9.02 -26.74
N GLY A 48 13.84 9.65 -26.95
CA GLY A 48 14.52 10.44 -25.93
C GLY A 48 15.27 9.58 -24.92
N LYS A 49 15.93 10.26 -23.98
CA LYS A 49 16.54 9.60 -22.82
C LYS A 49 15.44 9.32 -21.80
N LEU A 50 15.19 8.04 -21.55
CA LEU A 50 14.13 7.60 -20.63
C LEU A 50 14.68 7.57 -19.21
N GLU A 51 13.89 8.09 -18.28
CA GLU A 51 14.15 7.94 -16.84
C GLU A 51 13.89 6.50 -16.38
N PRO A 52 14.50 6.10 -15.23
CA PRO A 52 14.18 4.85 -14.56
C PRO A 52 12.67 4.71 -14.30
N LEU A 53 12.21 3.47 -14.21
CA LEU A 53 10.84 3.20 -13.76
C LEU A 53 10.70 3.58 -12.29
N ALA A 54 9.53 4.08 -11.92
CA ALA A 54 9.22 4.32 -10.51
C ALA A 54 9.24 3.00 -9.74
N GLU A 55 9.96 2.97 -8.62
CA GLU A 55 9.88 1.88 -7.66
C GLU A 55 8.60 2.07 -6.83
N ILE A 56 7.57 1.31 -7.17
CA ILE A 56 6.29 1.33 -6.46
C ILE A 56 6.21 0.07 -5.61
N ASP A 57 6.12 0.23 -4.29
CA ASP A 57 5.84 -0.88 -3.39
C ASP A 57 4.34 -1.23 -3.46
N LEU A 58 4.03 -2.31 -4.18
CA LEU A 58 2.68 -2.84 -4.32
C LEU A 58 2.31 -3.86 -3.22
N ARG A 59 3.18 -4.07 -2.21
CA ARG A 59 2.86 -4.98 -1.12
C ARG A 59 1.61 -4.47 -0.38
N PRO A 60 0.68 -5.38 0.00
CA PRO A 60 -0.48 -4.99 0.80
C PRO A 60 -0.02 -4.28 2.08
N ARG A 61 -0.68 -3.20 2.46
CA ARG A 61 -0.41 -2.54 3.75
C ARG A 61 -0.76 -3.51 4.88
N CYS A 62 0.23 -3.84 5.70
CA CYS A 62 0.05 -4.73 6.85
C CYS A 62 -0.09 -3.95 8.16
N GLN A 63 0.20 -2.65 8.16
CA GLN A 63 0.15 -1.79 9.34
C GLN A 63 -0.48 -0.44 8.99
N ALA A 64 -1.09 0.18 9.99
CA ALA A 64 -1.57 1.56 9.93
C ALA A 64 -1.26 2.30 11.23
N GLN A 65 -0.95 3.58 11.14
CA GLN A 65 -0.86 4.51 12.26
C GLN A 65 -2.22 5.15 12.49
N VAL A 66 -2.85 4.88 13.63
CA VAL A 66 -4.19 5.40 13.96
C VAL A 66 -4.16 6.22 15.24
N GLU A 67 -5.09 7.17 15.34
CA GLU A 67 -5.33 7.93 16.56
C GLU A 67 -6.36 7.22 17.43
N VAL A 68 -5.93 6.77 18.60
CA VAL A 68 -6.80 6.13 19.58
C VAL A 68 -7.30 7.19 20.55
N HIS A 69 -8.63 7.38 20.57
CA HIS A 69 -9.31 8.31 21.45
C HIS A 69 -9.97 7.54 22.60
N CYS A 70 -9.70 7.92 23.84
CA CYS A 70 -10.34 7.34 25.02
C CYS A 70 -10.59 8.44 26.05
N GLU A 71 -11.86 8.78 26.24
CA GLU A 71 -12.27 9.93 27.09
C GLU A 71 -11.56 11.22 26.62
N GLU A 72 -10.70 11.83 27.43
CA GLU A 72 -9.93 13.03 27.08
C GLU A 72 -8.52 12.71 26.54
N LYS A 73 -8.16 11.42 26.42
CA LYS A 73 -6.83 10.99 25.99
C LYS A 73 -6.82 10.65 24.51
N VAL A 74 -5.82 11.16 23.81
CA VAL A 74 -5.54 10.84 22.40
C VAL A 74 -4.12 10.29 22.30
N GLN A 75 -3.96 9.12 21.68
CA GLN A 75 -2.65 8.49 21.50
C GLN A 75 -2.51 7.88 20.10
N GLN A 76 -1.40 8.16 19.43
CA GLN A 76 -1.08 7.50 18.18
C GLN A 76 -0.54 6.10 18.43
N VAL A 77 -1.11 5.12 17.73
CA VAL A 77 -0.79 3.70 17.88
C VAL A 77 -0.61 3.07 16.51
N SER A 78 0.51 2.37 16.33
CA SER A 78 0.71 1.51 15.17
C SER A 78 -0.02 0.19 15.40
N ILE A 79 -0.96 -0.14 14.51
CA ILE A 79 -1.75 -1.36 14.55
C ILE A 79 -1.43 -2.23 13.34
N ARG A 80 -1.47 -3.55 13.51
CA ARG A 80 -1.40 -4.46 12.36
C ARG A 80 -2.79 -4.68 11.79
N LEU A 81 -2.92 -4.63 10.47
CA LEU A 81 -4.21 -4.78 9.78
C LEU A 81 -4.62 -6.25 9.61
N ASP A 82 -3.70 -7.19 9.78
CA ASP A 82 -3.96 -8.62 9.75
C ASP A 82 -4.55 -9.16 11.06
N GLN A 83 -4.44 -8.42 12.17
CA GLN A 83 -4.95 -8.82 13.46
C GLN A 83 -6.47 -8.72 13.56
N THR A 84 -7.05 -9.40 14.53
CA THR A 84 -8.47 -9.38 14.85
C THR A 84 -8.84 -8.26 15.81
N VAL A 85 -10.12 -7.89 15.86
CA VAL A 85 -10.63 -6.89 16.82
C VAL A 85 -10.31 -7.28 18.27
N VAL A 86 -10.34 -8.56 18.64
CA VAL A 86 -9.98 -8.99 20.01
C VAL A 86 -8.49 -8.80 20.32
N GLU A 87 -7.61 -8.99 19.35
CA GLU A 87 -6.17 -8.75 19.50
C GLU A 87 -5.88 -7.25 19.62
N LEU A 88 -6.57 -6.42 18.82
CA LEU A 88 -6.53 -4.98 18.97
C LEU A 88 -6.98 -4.55 20.38
N LYS A 89 -8.10 -5.08 20.88
CA LYS A 89 -8.54 -4.82 22.26
C LYS A 89 -7.45 -5.17 23.27
N LYS A 90 -6.78 -6.32 23.12
CA LYS A 90 -5.65 -6.72 23.99
C LYS A 90 -4.48 -5.74 23.90
N GLN A 91 -4.15 -5.24 22.71
CA GLN A 91 -3.11 -4.23 22.52
C GLN A 91 -3.48 -2.93 23.23
N LEU A 92 -4.73 -2.48 23.08
CA LEU A 92 -5.21 -1.21 23.64
C LEU A 92 -5.33 -1.21 25.16
N THR A 93 -5.44 -2.35 25.85
CA THR A 93 -5.49 -2.39 27.33
C THR A 93 -4.28 -1.68 27.96
N THR A 94 -3.11 -1.77 27.33
CA THR A 94 -1.87 -1.13 27.78
C THR A 94 -1.93 0.39 27.66
N VAL A 95 -2.70 0.90 26.69
CA VAL A 95 -2.85 2.32 26.36
C VAL A 95 -3.96 2.95 27.22
N VAL A 96 -5.14 2.33 27.26
CA VAL A 96 -6.34 2.91 27.89
C VAL A 96 -6.59 2.44 29.32
N GLN A 97 -5.80 1.49 29.85
CA GLN A 97 -5.97 0.90 31.19
C GLN A 97 -7.36 0.27 31.44
N LEU A 98 -8.07 -0.10 30.38
CA LEU A 98 -9.36 -0.81 30.43
C LEU A 98 -9.17 -2.30 30.15
N SER A 99 -10.03 -3.14 30.73
CA SER A 99 -10.06 -4.57 30.39
C SER A 99 -10.70 -4.79 29.02
N THR A 100 -10.31 -5.86 28.33
CA THR A 100 -10.83 -6.24 27.01
C THR A 100 -12.35 -6.38 26.95
N ASN A 101 -12.97 -6.84 28.04
CA ASN A 101 -14.41 -7.03 28.11
C ASN A 101 -15.18 -5.73 28.32
N ASN A 102 -14.53 -4.72 28.93
CA ASN A 102 -15.15 -3.45 29.30
C ASN A 102 -14.93 -2.34 28.27
N MET A 103 -14.49 -2.66 27.06
CA MET A 103 -14.32 -1.68 25.98
C MET A 103 -15.23 -1.97 24.77
N ARG A 104 -15.82 -0.89 24.23
CA ARG A 104 -16.40 -0.83 22.89
C ARG A 104 -15.47 -0.01 22.00
N LEU A 105 -15.26 -0.48 20.78
CA LEU A 105 -14.40 0.19 19.81
C LEU A 105 -15.26 0.67 18.65
N TYR A 106 -15.05 1.91 18.23
CA TYR A 106 -15.66 2.50 17.06
C TYR A 106 -14.55 2.98 16.13
N TYR A 107 -14.60 2.54 14.88
CA TYR A 107 -13.73 3.01 13.82
C TYR A 107 -14.34 4.24 13.16
N ILE A 108 -13.52 5.27 12.94
CA ILE A 108 -13.91 6.51 12.28
C ILE A 108 -12.97 6.72 11.10
N ASP A 109 -13.52 6.61 9.91
CA ASP A 109 -12.83 6.95 8.66
C ASP A 109 -12.90 8.48 8.48
N LYS A 110 -11.74 9.15 8.52
CA LYS A 110 -11.68 10.62 8.39
C LYS A 110 -12.20 11.14 7.05
N ASN A 111 -12.20 10.31 6.01
CA ASN A 111 -12.62 10.69 4.66
C ASN A 111 -14.07 10.33 4.38
N SER A 112 -14.75 9.69 5.33
CA SER A 112 -16.11 9.21 5.17
C SER A 112 -17.12 10.21 5.72
N ALA A 113 -18.21 10.42 4.98
CA ALA A 113 -19.39 11.13 5.49
C ALA A 113 -20.25 10.26 6.44
N PHE A 114 -19.91 8.97 6.58
CA PHE A 114 -20.62 8.05 7.45
C PHE A 114 -20.06 8.15 8.88
N GLY A 115 -20.95 8.02 9.86
CA GLY A 115 -20.58 8.06 11.27
C GLY A 115 -19.75 6.84 11.71
N PRO A 116 -19.33 6.81 12.99
CA PRO A 116 -18.46 5.76 13.51
C PRO A 116 -19.04 4.34 13.34
N GLU A 117 -18.24 3.41 12.81
CA GLU A 117 -18.61 1.99 12.69
C GLU A 117 -18.18 1.22 13.94
N GLU A 118 -19.12 0.56 14.63
CA GLU A 118 -18.79 -0.26 15.79
C GLU A 118 -18.04 -1.55 15.38
N MET A 119 -16.89 -1.80 15.99
CA MET A 119 -16.14 -3.05 15.82
C MET A 119 -16.72 -4.17 16.70
N LYS A 120 -17.94 -4.59 16.36
CA LYS A 120 -18.75 -5.55 17.13
C LYS A 120 -18.18 -6.98 17.12
N TYR A 121 -17.62 -7.41 16.00
CA TYR A 121 -17.20 -8.79 15.79
C TYR A 121 -15.74 -9.00 16.17
N ASN A 122 -15.51 -9.61 17.33
CA ASN A 122 -14.18 -9.84 17.89
C ASN A 122 -13.22 -10.63 16.96
N THR A 123 -13.76 -11.52 16.11
CA THR A 123 -12.99 -12.35 15.18
C THR A 123 -12.76 -11.71 13.82
N ARG A 124 -13.39 -10.55 13.53
CA ARG A 124 -13.21 -9.83 12.27
C ARG A 124 -11.81 -9.23 12.24
N ALA A 125 -11.12 -9.38 11.11
CA ALA A 125 -9.79 -8.82 10.90
C ALA A 125 -9.85 -7.33 10.54
N LEU A 126 -8.85 -6.56 10.97
CA LEU A 126 -8.84 -5.10 10.86
C LEU A 126 -8.82 -4.59 9.41
N HIS A 127 -8.15 -5.28 8.48
CA HIS A 127 -8.11 -4.91 7.06
C HIS A 127 -9.49 -4.87 6.40
N SER A 128 -10.50 -5.55 6.97
CA SER A 128 -11.88 -5.52 6.45
C SER A 128 -12.63 -4.21 6.73
N TYR A 129 -12.03 -3.31 7.50
CA TYR A 129 -12.50 -1.93 7.72
C TYR A 129 -11.78 -0.92 6.81
N SER A 130 -10.84 -1.38 5.97
CA SER A 130 -10.05 -0.53 5.07
C SER A 130 -9.27 0.59 5.76
N ILE A 131 -8.92 0.40 7.03
CA ILE A 131 -8.20 1.39 7.87
C ILE A 131 -6.93 1.87 7.18
N GLN A 132 -6.74 3.18 7.17
CA GLN A 132 -5.58 3.88 6.63
C GLN A 132 -4.81 4.62 7.73
N ASP A 133 -3.61 5.10 7.38
CA ASP A 133 -2.85 6.00 8.24
C ASP A 133 -3.62 7.31 8.47
N GLY A 134 -3.73 7.71 9.74
CA GLY A 134 -4.40 8.93 10.17
C GLY A 134 -5.85 8.73 10.61
N ASP A 135 -6.46 7.56 10.38
CA ASP A 135 -7.81 7.26 10.85
C ASP A 135 -7.88 7.16 12.38
N GLU A 136 -9.11 7.14 12.91
CA GLU A 136 -9.34 7.17 14.35
C GLU A 136 -10.04 5.90 14.87
N ILE A 137 -9.67 5.52 16.10
CA ILE A 137 -10.31 4.47 16.86
C ILE A 137 -10.78 5.06 18.19
N LEU A 138 -12.08 5.18 18.36
CA LEU A 138 -12.69 5.63 19.61
C LEU A 138 -12.94 4.43 20.52
N VAL A 139 -12.40 4.51 21.74
CA VAL A 139 -12.55 3.54 22.81
C VAL A 139 -13.55 4.09 23.83
N VAL A 140 -14.67 3.39 24.00
CA VAL A 140 -15.72 3.76 24.96
C VAL A 140 -15.81 2.68 26.04
N PRO A 141 -15.70 3.05 27.34
CA PRO A 141 -15.95 2.12 28.44
C PRO A 141 -17.38 1.58 28.38
N LYS A 142 -17.57 0.28 28.60
CA LYS A 142 -18.90 -0.28 28.87
C LYS A 142 -19.27 0.05 30.30
N THR A 143 -20.24 0.95 30.49
CA THR A 143 -20.93 1.09 31.77
C THR A 143 -21.59 -0.23 32.14
N LYS A 144 -21.43 -0.64 33.41
CA LYS A 144 -22.16 -1.75 34.01
C LYS A 144 -23.62 -1.38 34.23
#